data_AF-A0A1H9ITM9-F1
#
_entry.id   AF-A0A1H9ITM9-F1
#
_cell.length_a   1.000
_cell.length_b   1.000
_cell.length_c   1.000
_cell.angle_alpha   90.00
_cell.angle_beta   90.00
_cell.angle_gamma   90.00
#
_symmetry.space_group_name_H-M   'P 1'
#
loop_
_entity.id
_entity.type
_entity.pdbx_description
1 polymer ?
#
loop_
_entity_poly.entity_id
_entity_poly.type
_entity_poly.pdbx_seq_one_letter_code
_entity_poly.pdbx_strand_id
1 'polypeptide(L)'
;MPLVEINYASHVPPAVLRDLAEVLPHAVSLAVECPEEPYDGDLRPGDVELRFREHGPFDVSGMDVVVEVRSKYFESRAADRQDRADRLCTAISEATGLADLGVYLSLPVAAWAQT
;
A
#
# COMPACT_ATOMS: atom_id res chain seq x y z
N MET A 1 -0.20 -0.88 12.56
CA MET A 1 0.81 -1.21 11.54
C MET A 1 0.13 -1.79 10.31
N PRO A 2 0.09 -1.07 9.17
CA PRO A 2 -0.33 -1.61 7.89
C PRO A 2 0.68 -2.64 7.34
N LEU A 3 0.16 -3.71 6.74
CA LEU A 3 0.94 -4.66 5.94
C LEU A 3 0.69 -4.38 4.47
N VAL A 4 1.75 -4.24 3.69
CA VAL A 4 1.67 -3.90 2.27
C VAL A 4 2.36 -4.98 1.46
N GLU A 5 1.63 -5.58 0.52
CA GLU A 5 2.18 -6.49 -0.46
C GLU A 5 2.15 -5.85 -1.84
N ILE A 6 3.30 -5.83 -2.51
CA ILE A 6 3.50 -5.26 -3.83
C ILE A 6 3.77 -6.43 -4.78
N ASN A 7 2.75 -6.81 -5.54
CA ASN A 7 2.87 -7.79 -6.61
C ASN A 7 3.22 -7.06 -7.91
N TYR A 8 4.25 -7.49 -8.63
CA TYR A 8 4.73 -6.79 -9.82
C TYR A 8 5.16 -7.73 -10.95
N ALA A 9 4.99 -7.29 -12.20
CA ALA A 9 5.45 -7.98 -13.39
C ALA A 9 6.98 -7.90 -13.54
N SER A 10 7.58 -8.94 -14.11
CA SER A 10 9.04 -9.09 -14.26
C SER A 10 9.71 -7.98 -15.08
N HIS A 11 8.95 -7.30 -15.95
CA HIS A 11 9.45 -6.18 -16.75
C HIS A 11 9.43 -4.83 -16.01
N VAL A 12 8.87 -4.76 -14.81
CA VAL A 12 8.88 -3.52 -14.01
C VAL A 12 10.32 -3.18 -13.62
N PRO A 13 10.83 -1.98 -13.95
CA PRO A 13 12.24 -1.65 -13.69
C PRO A 13 12.56 -1.59 -12.19
N PRO A 14 13.75 -2.06 -11.75
CA PRO A 14 14.18 -1.97 -10.35
C PRO A 14 14.20 -0.55 -9.79
N ALA A 15 14.39 0.46 -10.64
CA ALA A 15 14.30 1.87 -10.24
C ALA A 15 12.90 2.21 -9.73
N VAL A 16 11.85 1.78 -10.45
CA VAL A 16 10.45 1.97 -10.04
C VAL A 16 10.15 1.23 -8.74
N LEU A 17 10.68 0.01 -8.56
CA LEU A 17 10.52 -0.73 -7.31
C LEU A 17 11.15 -0.02 -6.10
N ARG A 18 12.29 0.66 -6.32
CA ARG A 18 12.92 1.50 -5.29
C ARG A 18 12.06 2.74 -5.00
N ASP A 19 11.56 3.40 -6.02
CA ASP A 19 10.68 4.57 -5.86
C ASP A 19 9.39 4.20 -5.10
N LEU A 20 8.83 3.02 -5.38
CA LEU A 20 7.72 2.44 -4.60
C LEU A 20 8.11 2.24 -3.13
N ALA A 21 9.28 1.65 -2.86
CA ALA A 21 9.74 1.40 -1.49
C ALA A 21 9.92 2.68 -0.68
N GLU A 22 10.31 3.78 -1.34
CA GLU A 22 10.47 5.09 -0.72
C GLU A 22 9.14 5.80 -0.46
N VAL A 23 8.18 5.72 -1.39
CA VAL A 23 6.92 6.49 -1.34
C VAL A 23 5.82 5.79 -0.56
N LEU A 24 5.73 4.45 -0.65
CA LEU A 24 4.62 3.68 -0.06
C LEU A 24 4.43 3.90 1.45
N PRO A 25 5.47 3.94 2.30
CA PRO A 25 5.26 4.09 3.75
C PRO A 25 4.47 5.35 4.11
N HIS A 26 4.79 6.48 3.47
CA HIS A 26 4.11 7.74 3.72
C HIS A 26 2.71 7.75 3.11
N ALA A 27 2.60 7.35 1.83
CA ALA A 27 1.32 7.35 1.12
C ALA A 27 0.29 6.42 1.77
N VAL A 28 0.71 5.24 2.22
CA VAL A 28 -0.15 4.28 2.93
C VAL A 28 -0.58 4.83 4.29
N SER A 29 0.32 5.48 5.03
CA SER A 29 -0.01 6.06 6.34
C SER A 29 -1.05 7.17 6.22
N LEU A 30 -0.92 8.05 5.22
CA LEU A 30 -1.97 9.03 4.89
C LEU A 30 -3.27 8.36 4.46
N ALA A 31 -3.20 7.33 3.60
CA ALA A 31 -4.39 6.66 3.12
C ALA A 31 -5.18 5.97 4.25
N VAL A 32 -4.50 5.46 5.28
CA VAL A 32 -5.12 4.73 6.40
C VAL A 32 -5.24 5.54 7.68
N GLU A 33 -4.86 6.81 7.72
CA GLU A 33 -5.01 7.62 8.93
C GLU A 33 -6.48 7.75 9.34
N CYS A 34 -6.74 7.73 10.65
CA CYS A 34 -8.07 7.97 11.20
C CYS A 34 -7.98 8.55 12.62
N PRO A 35 -9.07 9.08 13.21
CA PRO A 35 -9.02 9.68 14.54
C PRO A 35 -8.47 8.76 15.66
N GLU A 36 -8.69 7.45 15.53
CA GLU A 36 -8.23 6.43 16.49
C GLU A 36 -6.74 6.10 16.35
N GLU A 37 -6.19 6.25 15.15
CA GLU A 37 -4.78 6.02 14.82
C GLU A 37 -4.33 7.17 13.90
N PRO A 38 -4.10 8.36 14.47
CA PRO A 38 -3.65 9.51 13.70
C PRO A 38 -2.22 9.28 13.20
N TYR A 39 -1.91 9.85 12.04
CA TYR A 39 -0.57 9.86 11.49
C TYR A 39 0.06 11.25 11.73
N ASP A 40 1.21 11.29 12.37
CA ASP A 40 1.92 12.52 12.77
C ASP A 40 2.95 13.00 11.73
N GLY A 41 3.12 12.24 10.63
CA GLY A 41 4.11 12.50 9.60
C GLY A 41 5.51 11.96 9.90
N ASP A 42 5.74 11.39 11.09
CA ASP A 42 7.04 10.84 11.51
C ASP A 42 7.06 9.32 11.32
N LEU A 43 7.56 8.85 10.18
CA LEU A 43 7.68 7.41 9.93
C LEU A 43 8.89 6.82 10.63
N ARG A 44 8.63 5.74 11.36
CA ARG A 44 9.67 4.93 12.01
C ARG A 44 9.78 3.57 11.35
N PRO A 45 10.95 2.93 11.44
CA PRO A 45 11.10 1.54 11.04
C PRO A 45 10.05 0.67 11.72
N GLY A 46 9.29 -0.09 10.93
CA GLY A 46 8.22 -0.95 11.41
C GLY A 46 6.84 -0.31 11.49
N ASP A 47 6.65 0.97 11.13
CA ASP A 47 5.30 1.56 11.09
C ASP A 47 4.48 1.03 9.91
N VAL A 48 5.15 0.71 8.81
CA VAL A 48 4.61 0.07 7.62
C VAL A 48 5.55 -1.05 7.18
N GLU A 49 5.01 -2.25 6.98
CA GLU A 49 5.76 -3.39 6.46
C GLU A 49 5.52 -3.53 4.95
N LEU A 50 6.57 -3.50 4.14
CA LEU A 50 6.50 -3.68 2.69
C LEU A 50 7.04 -5.05 2.28
N ARG A 51 6.33 -5.74 1.37
CA ARG A 51 6.78 -7.01 0.78
C ARG A 51 6.66 -6.96 -0.73
N PHE A 52 7.79 -7.07 -1.42
CA PHE A 52 7.84 -7.10 -2.88
C PHE A 52 7.83 -8.54 -3.36
N ARG A 53 6.89 -8.86 -4.25
CA ARG A 53 6.74 -10.18 -4.86
C ARG A 53 6.62 -10.04 -6.37
N GLU A 54 7.60 -10.58 -7.09
CA GLU A 54 7.50 -10.71 -8.54
C GLU A 54 6.43 -11.75 -8.89
N HIS A 55 5.70 -11.54 -9.99
CA HIS A 55 4.74 -12.51 -10.52
C HIS A 55 5.43 -13.84 -10.84
N GLY A 56 4.87 -14.92 -10.32
CA GLY A 56 5.29 -16.28 -10.64
C GLY A 56 4.84 -16.71 -12.04
N PRO A 57 5.36 -17.84 -12.54
CA PRO A 57 5.08 -18.33 -13.91
C PRO A 57 3.62 -18.74 -14.15
N PHE A 58 2.82 -18.87 -13.10
CA PHE A 58 1.40 -19.24 -13.17
C PHE A 58 0.47 -18.13 -12.66
N ASP A 59 1.02 -16.98 -12.28
CA ASP A 59 0.22 -15.85 -11.84
C ASP A 59 -0.36 -15.13 -13.06
N VAL A 60 -1.65 -14.81 -13.02
CA VAL A 60 -2.36 -14.09 -14.08
C VAL A 60 -2.83 -12.77 -13.52
N SER A 61 -2.19 -11.68 -13.95
CA SER A 61 -2.56 -10.31 -13.60
C SER A 61 -2.82 -9.51 -14.87
N GLY A 62 -3.82 -8.64 -14.82
CA GLY A 62 -4.07 -7.63 -15.85
C GLY A 62 -3.39 -6.29 -15.57
N MET A 63 -2.57 -6.23 -14.50
CA MET A 63 -1.88 -5.03 -14.02
C MET A 63 -0.39 -5.33 -13.89
N ASP A 64 0.47 -4.38 -14.28
CA ASP A 64 1.91 -4.44 -14.05
C ASP A 64 2.28 -4.41 -12.57
N VAL A 65 1.55 -3.65 -11.75
CA VAL A 65 1.74 -3.58 -10.30
C VAL A 65 0.41 -3.61 -9.57
N VAL A 66 0.30 -4.42 -8.51
CA VAL A 66 -0.81 -4.39 -7.56
C VAL A 66 -0.27 -4.20 -6.15
N VAL A 67 -0.74 -3.14 -5.48
CA VAL A 67 -0.42 -2.82 -4.09
C VAL A 67 -1.61 -3.20 -3.21
N GLU A 68 -1.48 -4.31 -2.48
CA GLU A 68 -2.43 -4.69 -1.44
C GLU A 68 -2.03 -4.05 -0.12
N VAL A 69 -2.96 -3.31 0.48
CA VAL A 69 -2.81 -2.72 1.81
C VAL A 69 -3.78 -3.39 2.76
N ARG A 70 -3.26 -3.90 3.87
CA ARG A 70 -4.04 -4.46 4.98
C ARG A 70 -3.83 -3.61 6.21
N SER A 71 -4.89 -2.95 6.69
CA SER A 71 -4.83 -2.13 7.90
C SER A 71 -5.97 -2.49 8.85
N LYS A 72 -5.81 -2.18 10.14
CA LYS A 72 -6.81 -2.51 11.16
C LYS A 72 -8.16 -1.85 10.84
N TYR A 73 -9.25 -2.56 11.05
CA TYR A 73 -10.59 -1.98 10.92
C TYR A 73 -10.88 -0.92 12.00
N PHE A 74 -11.30 0.26 11.55
CA PHE A 74 -12.04 1.26 12.33
C PHE A 74 -13.19 1.76 11.47
N GLU A 75 -14.33 2.07 12.08
CA GLU A 75 -15.52 2.54 11.35
C GLU A 75 -15.22 3.86 10.62
N SER A 76 -14.51 4.78 11.27
CA SER A 76 -14.05 6.06 10.72
C SER A 76 -13.20 5.90 9.44
N ARG A 77 -12.27 4.93 9.44
CA ARG A 77 -11.38 4.58 8.32
C ARG A 77 -12.14 3.86 7.20
N ALA A 78 -13.16 3.08 7.56
CA ALA A 78 -13.93 2.28 6.63
C ALA A 78 -14.98 3.09 5.85
N ALA A 79 -15.43 4.23 6.39
CA ALA A 79 -16.48 5.06 5.82
C ALA A 79 -16.16 5.58 4.40
N ASP A 80 -14.89 5.91 4.14
CA ASP A 80 -14.40 6.49 2.89
C ASP A 80 -13.31 5.62 2.23
N ARG A 81 -13.39 4.28 2.42
CA ARG A 81 -12.36 3.33 1.95
C ARG A 81 -12.05 3.39 0.45
N GLN A 82 -13.05 3.64 -0.39
CA GLN A 82 -12.83 3.70 -1.84
C GLN A 82 -12.02 4.95 -2.19
N ASP A 83 -12.44 6.12 -1.70
CA ASP A 83 -11.72 7.39 -1.90
C ASP A 83 -10.28 7.32 -1.36
N ARG A 84 -10.03 6.55 -0.30
CA ARG A 84 -8.67 6.30 0.22
C ARG A 84 -7.83 5.46 -0.74
N ALA A 85 -8.41 4.38 -1.29
CA ALA A 85 -7.73 3.54 -2.27
C ALA A 85 -7.43 4.33 -3.56
N ASP A 86 -8.38 5.14 -4.02
CA ASP A 86 -8.23 5.95 -5.23
C ASP A 86 -7.15 7.03 -5.06
N ARG A 87 -7.14 7.71 -3.90
CA ARG A 87 -6.08 8.68 -3.55
C ARG A 87 -4.71 8.03 -3.46
N LEU A 88 -4.62 6.84 -2.84
CA LEU A 88 -3.37 6.10 -2.76
C LEU A 88 -2.87 5.69 -4.15
N CYS A 89 -3.77 5.18 -5.01
CA CYS A 89 -3.44 4.81 -6.38
C CYS A 89 -2.91 6.00 -7.18
N THR A 90 -3.60 7.16 -7.07
CA THR A 90 -3.18 8.41 -7.70
C THR A 90 -1.80 8.85 -7.21
N ALA A 91 -1.57 8.89 -5.90
CA ALA A 91 -0.29 9.33 -5.32
C ALA A 91 0.89 8.44 -5.77
N ILE A 92 0.68 7.13 -5.86
CA ILE A 92 1.72 6.20 -6.34
C ILE A 92 1.98 6.42 -7.83
N SER A 93 0.93 6.53 -8.64
CA SER A 93 1.07 6.76 -10.09
C SER A 93 1.81 8.07 -10.38
N GLU A 94 1.46 9.16 -9.70
CA GLU A 94 2.13 10.45 -9.83
C GLU A 94 3.61 10.40 -9.43
N ALA A 95 3.95 9.66 -8.37
CA ALA A 95 5.33 9.58 -7.86
C ALA A 95 6.23 8.65 -8.68
N THR A 96 5.68 7.61 -9.30
CA THR A 96 6.45 6.54 -9.97
C THR A 96 6.33 6.57 -11.49
N GLY A 97 5.33 7.26 -12.04
CA GLY A 97 5.02 7.24 -13.47
C GLY A 97 4.38 5.94 -13.96
N LEU A 98 3.98 5.03 -13.06
CA LEU A 98 3.28 3.80 -13.42
C LEU A 98 1.91 4.12 -14.01
N ALA A 99 1.66 3.60 -15.21
CA ALA A 99 0.38 3.73 -15.91
C ALA A 99 -0.59 2.55 -15.62
N ASP A 100 -0.05 1.39 -15.26
CA ASP A 100 -0.81 0.16 -15.05
C ASP A 100 -0.63 -0.34 -13.61
N LEU A 101 -1.46 0.20 -12.72
CA LEU A 101 -1.34 0.08 -11.28
C LEU A 101 -2.73 -0.16 -10.65
N GLY A 102 -2.81 -1.14 -9.76
CA GLY A 102 -3.96 -1.37 -8.90
C GLY A 102 -3.63 -1.16 -7.42
N VAL A 103 -4.59 -0.64 -6.65
CA VAL A 103 -4.55 -0.61 -5.19
C VAL A 103 -5.73 -1.39 -4.64
N TYR A 104 -5.46 -2.31 -3.71
CA TYR A 104 -6.48 -3.05 -2.98
C TYR A 104 -6.36 -2.76 -1.49
N LEU A 105 -7.27 -1.94 -0.95
CA LEU A 105 -7.30 -1.60 0.48
C LEU A 105 -8.28 -2.51 1.23
N SER A 106 -7.75 -3.35 2.11
CA SER A 106 -8.53 -4.20 3.01
C SER A 106 -8.42 -3.74 4.46
N LEU A 107 -9.56 -3.74 5.16
CA LEU A 107 -9.67 -3.33 6.55
C LEU A 107 -10.21 -4.48 7.42
N PRO A 108 -9.41 -5.53 7.70
CA PRO A 108 -9.85 -6.65 8.52
C PRO A 108 -9.99 -6.29 10.00
N VAL A 109 -10.89 -7.00 10.70
CA VAL A 109 -10.86 -7.09 12.16
C VAL A 109 -9.67 -7.96 12.53
N ALA A 110 -8.62 -7.34 13.07
CA ALA A 110 -7.34 -8.00 13.33
C ALA A 110 -6.67 -7.45 14.60
N ALA A 111 -5.74 -8.23 15.13
CA ALA A 111 -4.85 -7.84 16.21
C ALA A 111 -3.39 -7.92 15.74
N TRP A 112 -2.54 -7.07 16.32
CA TRP A 112 -1.10 -7.01 16.06
C TRP A 112 -0.33 -7.03 17.38
N ALA A 113 0.80 -7.73 17.39
CA ALA A 113 1.75 -7.75 18.50
C ALA A 113 3.18 -7.83 17.95
N GLN A 114 4.10 -7.10 18.58
CA GLN A 114 5.53 -7.05 18.25
C GLN A 114 6.34 -6.97 19.55
N THR A 115 7.59 -7.43 19.53
CA THR A 115 8.53 -7.37 20.66
C THR A 115 9.70 -6.48 20.35
#